data_AF-A0AAN5I984-F1
#
_entry.id   AF-A0AAN5I984-F1
#
_cell.length_a   1.000
_cell.length_b   1.000
_cell.length_c   1.000
_cell.angle_alpha   90.00
_cell.angle_beta   90.00
_cell.angle_gamma   90.00
#
_symmetry.space_group_name_H-M   'P 1'
#
loop_
_entity.id
_entity.type
_entity.pdbx_description
1 polymer ?
#
loop_
_entity_poly.entity_id
_entity_poly.type
_entity_poly.pdbx_seq_one_letter_code
_entity_poly.pdbx_strand_id
1 'polypeptide(L)' 'VGNITVGTPGQAFEVILDTGSANLWVPDSTCGTTVTDPCYKKHKISSSKSSTYIKNGKAFTISYGTGSAKGFLG' A
#
# COMPACT_ATOMS: atom_id res chain seq x y z
N VAL A 1 -8.50 1.32 13.66
CA VAL A 1 -8.44 1.54 12.19
C VAL A 1 -8.72 3.01 11.92
N GLY A 2 -8.12 3.58 10.89
CA GLY A 2 -8.28 4.97 10.50
C GLY A 2 -8.45 5.09 8.99
N ASN A 3 -9.25 6.06 8.55
CA ASN A 3 -9.47 6.32 7.13
C ASN A 3 -8.51 7.40 6.65
N ILE A 4 -7.83 7.12 5.54
CA ILE A 4 -6.93 8.07 4.87
C ILE A 4 -7.21 8.09 3.37
N THR A 5 -6.72 9.13 2.70
CA THR A 5 -6.67 9.19 1.23
C THR A 5 -5.24 9.39 0.77
N VAL A 6 -4.85 8.71 -0.31
CA VAL A 6 -3.52 8.85 -0.92
C VAL A 6 -3.66 9.30 -2.38
N GLY A 7 -2.84 10.27 -2.78
CA GLY A 7 -2.80 10.79 -4.15
C GLY A 7 -3.84 11.88 -4.45
N THR A 8 -3.86 12.34 -5.71
CA THR A 8 -4.77 13.38 -6.21
C THR A 8 -5.39 12.98 -7.55
N PRO A 9 -6.71 12.80 -7.68
CA PRO A 9 -7.70 12.82 -6.60
C PRO A 9 -7.44 11.72 -5.56
N GLY A 10 -7.93 11.93 -4.33
CA GLY A 10 -7.66 11.04 -3.20
C GLY A 10 -8.24 9.64 -3.39
N GLN A 11 -7.40 8.62 -3.25
CA GLN A 11 -7.79 7.20 -3.26
C GLN A 11 -7.90 6.71 -1.81
N ALA A 12 -9.06 6.21 -1.40
CA ALA A 12 -9.35 5.94 0.02
C ALA A 12 -8.83 4.57 0.50
N PHE A 13 -8.29 4.56 1.73
CA PHE A 13 -7.80 3.36 2.40
C PHE A 13 -8.23 3.35 3.87
N GLU A 14 -8.48 2.15 4.38
CA GLU A 14 -8.55 1.87 5.81
C GLU A 14 -7.20 1.31 6.25
N VAL A 15 -6.59 1.96 7.25
CA VAL A 15 -5.28 1.58 7.78
C VAL A 15 -5.34 1.26 9.26
N ILE A 16 -4.40 0.44 9.73
CA ILE A 16 -4.17 0.24 11.16
C ILE A 16 -3.19 1.32 11.62
N LEU A 17 -3.54 2.02 12.70
CA LEU A 17 -2.65 2.96 13.36
C LEU A 17 -1.78 2.16 14.33
N ASP A 18 -0.55 1.90 13.93
CA ASP A 18 0.42 1.11 14.69
C ASP A 18 1.49 2.02 15.30
N THR A 19 1.47 2.18 16.63
CA THR A 19 2.47 2.98 17.35
C THR A 19 3.83 2.28 17.47
N GLY A 20 3.93 1.01 17.09
CA GLY A 20 5.17 0.22 17.11
C GLY A 20 6.00 0.32 15.83
N SER A 21 5.53 1.02 14.80
CA SER A 21 6.22 1.17 13.52
C SER A 21 6.20 2.62 13.01
N ALA A 22 7.03 2.90 12.00
CA ALA A 22 7.21 4.25 11.46
C ALA A 22 6.91 4.36 9.95
N ASN A 23 6.46 3.27 9.30
CA ASN A 23 6.23 3.24 7.86
C ASN A 23 4.74 3.13 7.54
N LEU A 24 4.29 3.90 6.54
CA LEU A 24 3.00 3.70 5.88
C LEU A 24 3.23 2.86 4.62
N TRP A 25 2.45 1.80 4.44
CA TRP A 25 2.40 1.03 3.19
C TRP A 25 0.96 0.66 2.86
N VAL A 26 0.62 0.69 1.56
CA VAL A 26 -0.71 0.33 1.05
C VAL A 26 -0.55 -0.63 -0.14
N PRO A 27 -1.55 -1.49 -0.44
CA PRO A 27 -1.49 -2.36 -1.61
C PRO A 27 -1.40 -1.56 -2.91
N ASP A 28 -0.48 -1.94 -3.79
CA ASP A 28 -0.41 -1.40 -5.15
C ASP A 28 -1.34 -2.17 -6.10
N SER A 29 -1.75 -1.50 -7.19
CA SER A 29 -2.56 -2.08 -8.26
C SER A 29 -1.96 -3.36 -8.89
N THR A 30 -0.64 -3.56 -8.81
CA THR A 30 0.04 -4.78 -9.26
C THR A 30 -0.06 -5.95 -8.27
N CYS A 31 -0.51 -5.72 -7.04
CA CYS A 31 -0.74 -6.78 -6.04
C CYS A 31 -2.11 -7.42 -6.22
N GLY A 32 -2.30 -8.68 -5.79
CA GLY A 32 -3.62 -9.31 -5.76
C GLY A 32 -4.09 -9.80 -7.13
N THR A 33 -3.18 -10.34 -7.95
CA THR A 33 -3.49 -10.92 -9.27
C THR A 33 -4.14 -12.30 -9.17
N THR A 34 -3.98 -12.99 -8.04
CA THR A 34 -4.59 -14.29 -7.74
C THR A 34 -5.53 -14.20 -6.55
N VAL A 35 -6.50 -15.11 -6.47
CA VAL A 35 -7.46 -15.18 -5.35
C VAL A 35 -6.83 -15.54 -4.00
N THR A 36 -5.63 -16.10 -4.03
CA THR A 36 -4.84 -16.48 -2.84
C THR A 36 -4.00 -15.35 -2.27
N ASP A 37 -3.83 -14.26 -3.02
CA ASP A 37 -3.03 -13.11 -2.60
C ASP A 37 -3.81 -12.26 -1.57
N PRO A 38 -3.20 -11.88 -0.43
CA PRO A 38 -3.83 -11.03 0.59
C PRO A 38 -4.41 -9.71 0.08
N CYS A 39 -3.91 -9.19 -1.05
CA CYS A 39 -4.37 -7.96 -1.69
C CYS A 39 -5.64 -8.13 -2.55
N TYR A 40 -6.07 -9.36 -2.89
CA TYR A 40 -7.08 -9.61 -3.94
C TYR A 40 -8.37 -8.79 -3.79
N LYS A 41 -8.91 -8.66 -2.56
CA LYS A 41 -10.14 -7.90 -2.26
C LYS A 41 -9.89 -6.59 -1.49
N LYS A 42 -8.67 -6.07 -1.50
CA LYS A 42 -8.34 -4.82 -0.79
C LYS A 42 -8.39 -3.63 -1.74
N HIS A 43 -8.58 -2.43 -1.18
CA HIS A 43 -8.34 -1.20 -1.94
C HIS A 43 -6.86 -1.15 -2.32
N LYS A 44 -6.60 -0.73 -3.56
CA LYS A 44 -5.26 -0.68 -4.15
C LYS A 44 -5.02 0.71 -4.71
N ILE A 45 -3.81 1.22 -4.53
CA ILE A 45 -3.43 2.49 -5.13
C ILE A 45 -3.15 2.27 -6.62
N SER A 46 -3.70 3.15 -7.45
CA SER A 46 -3.37 3.26 -8.86
C SER A 46 -2.56 4.53 -9.05
N SER A 47 -1.24 4.41 -9.08
CA SER A 47 -0.33 5.54 -9.25
C SER A 47 -0.57 6.31 -10.54
N SER A 48 -1.02 5.63 -11.60
CA SER A 48 -1.41 6.25 -12.87
C SER A 48 -2.67 7.12 -12.79
N LYS A 49 -3.47 6.98 -11.72
CA LYS A 49 -4.67 7.81 -11.46
C LYS A 49 -4.41 8.95 -10.48
N SER A 50 -3.15 9.19 -10.09
CA SER A 50 -2.77 10.26 -9.17
C SER A 50 -1.86 11.28 -9.85
N SER A 51 -2.31 12.53 -9.99
CA SER A 51 -1.50 13.62 -10.56
C SER A 51 -0.34 14.05 -9.67
N THR A 52 -0.38 13.74 -8.37
CA THR A 52 0.67 14.06 -7.40
C THR A 52 1.60 12.88 -7.10
N TYR A 53 1.50 11.78 -7.84
CA TYR A 53 2.40 10.64 -7.67
C TYR A 53 3.78 10.95 -8.26
N ILE A 54 4.85 10.70 -7.49
CA ILE A 54 6.23 10.90 -7.93
C ILE A 54 6.98 9.59 -7.73
N LYS A 55 7.28 8.89 -8.82
CA LYS A 55 7.93 7.58 -8.77
C LYS A 55 9.28 7.64 -8.04
N ASN A 56 9.39 6.91 -6.93
CA ASN A 56 10.68 6.60 -6.29
C ASN A 56 11.23 5.24 -6.77
N GLY A 57 10.45 4.18 -6.64
CA GLY A 57 10.74 2.85 -7.18
C GLY A 57 11.75 2.01 -6.39
N LYS A 58 12.38 2.54 -5.33
CA LYS A 58 13.28 1.76 -4.47
C LYS A 58 12.51 0.63 -3.79
N ALA A 59 13.01 -0.60 -3.93
CA ALA A 59 12.41 -1.76 -3.29
C ALA A 59 12.43 -1.65 -1.75
N PHE A 60 11.38 -2.14 -1.10
CA PHE A 60 11.33 -2.31 0.35
C PHE A 60 10.89 -3.73 0.71
N THR A 61 11.25 -4.16 1.91
CA THR A 61 10.75 -5.39 2.53
C THR A 61 10.62 -5.16 4.03
N ILE A 62 9.47 -5.54 4.58
CA ILE A 62 9.19 -5.53 6.02
C ILE A 62 8.90 -6.97 6.42
N SER A 63 9.59 -7.44 7.46
CA SER A 63 9.37 -8.77 8.04
C SER A 63 8.60 -8.62 9.35
N TYR A 64 7.49 -9.33 9.45
CA TYR A 64 6.69 -9.49 10.66
C TYR A 64 6.94 -10.89 11.25
N GLY A 65 6.61 -11.09 12.52
CA GLY A 65 6.73 -12.41 13.15
C GLY A 65 5.91 -13.51 12.46
N THR A 66 4.85 -13.13 11.74
CA THR A 66 3.92 -14.03 11.05
C THR A 66 4.00 -13.98 9.52
N GLY A 67 4.89 -13.16 8.94
CA GLY A 67 4.94 -13.00 7.48
C GLY A 67 5.81 -11.84 7.03
N SER A 68 5.61 -11.38 5.79
CA SER A 68 6.35 -10.23 5.25
C SER A 68 5.51 -9.44 4.26
N ALA A 69 5.85 -8.17 4.09
CA ALA A 69 5.35 -7.31 3.02
C ALA A 69 6.53 -6.88 2.14
N LYS A 70 6.34 -6.90 0.82
CA LYS A 70 7.33 -6.50 -0.17
C LYS A 70 6.69 -5.53 -1.16
N GLY A 71 7.48 -4.60 -1.66
CA GLY A 71 7.01 -3.62 -2.64
C GLY A 71 8.10 -2.62 -2.99
N PHE A 72 7.68 -1.43 -3.38
CA PHE A 72 8.54 -0.31 -3.73
C PHE A 72 8.02 1.00 -3.12
N LEU A 73 8.93 1.95 -2.92
CA LEU A 73 8.57 3.31 -2.51
C LEU A 73 7.91 4.04 -3.67
N GLY A 74 6.79 4.72 -3.38
CA GLY A 74 6.02 5.52 -4.33
C GLY A 74 6.25 7.01 -4.20
#